data_AF-A0AAX4KIS5-F1
#
_entry.id   AF-A0AAX4KIS5-F1
#
_cell.length_a   1.000
_cell.length_b   1.000
_cell.length_c   1.000
_cell.angle_alpha   90.00
_cell.angle_beta   90.00
_cell.angle_gamma   90.00
#
_symmetry.space_group_name_H-M   'P 1'
#
loop_
_entity.id
_entity.type
_entity.pdbx_description
1 polymer ?
#
loop_
_entity_poly.entity_id
_entity_poly.type
_entity_poly.pdbx_seq_one_letter_code
_entity_poly.pdbx_strand_id
1 'polypeptide(L)'
;MTSSGSASIHFTSSTEGSGQSHKHRTRLRNIYKQARQEFKHFSRLGPTSSVTEEGYKNTLASISSLKSQKRLTRELGKERRALLQRLAELEGSTVRSTKRSYFEVRKDEGFLRPEISTRNSELFDHWTKSTDDSRRHAWTTEDWAYQNGKITEECNKSKRTNAILRDDIRTLRSIISQCHPYASTIDIESTSNPASLTPDTSFPGTHDGQTSSRELLARMRAKGAQRRERRASQNISL
;
A
#
# COMPACT_ATOMS: atom_id res chain seq x y z
N MET A 1 -48.13 -54.90 32.75
CA MET A 1 -48.29 -54.34 31.39
C MET A 1 -47.43 -53.10 31.32
N THR A 2 -46.42 -53.15 30.47
CA THR A 2 -45.38 -52.14 30.28
C THR A 2 -45.88 -51.00 29.40
N SER A 3 -45.65 -49.75 29.80
CA SER A 3 -45.30 -48.70 28.84
C SER A 3 -44.58 -47.57 29.57
N SER A 4 -43.25 -47.66 29.54
CA SER A 4 -42.32 -46.60 29.96
C SER A 4 -42.17 -45.62 28.80
N GLY A 5 -42.78 -44.44 28.92
CA GLY A 5 -42.57 -43.32 28.01
C GLY A 5 -41.61 -42.31 28.61
N SER A 6 -40.30 -42.53 28.43
CA SER A 6 -39.26 -41.55 28.76
C SER A 6 -39.34 -40.37 27.79
N ALA A 7 -39.87 -39.24 28.25
CA ALA A 7 -39.77 -37.96 27.55
C ALA A 7 -38.33 -37.43 27.68
N SER A 8 -37.52 -37.65 26.65
CA SER A 8 -36.18 -37.10 26.50
C SER A 8 -36.26 -35.59 26.30
N ILE A 9 -35.83 -34.84 27.31
CA ILE A 9 -35.64 -33.39 27.24
C ILE A 9 -34.41 -33.13 26.36
N HIS A 10 -34.63 -32.94 25.06
CA HIS A 10 -33.60 -32.43 24.16
C HIS A 10 -33.38 -30.94 24.45
N PHE A 11 -32.41 -30.66 25.31
CA PHE A 11 -31.77 -29.36 25.39
C PHE A 11 -30.89 -29.19 24.14
N THR A 12 -31.47 -28.81 23.01
CA THR A 12 -30.71 -28.39 21.83
C THR A 12 -30.10 -27.03 22.13
N SER A 13 -28.91 -27.09 22.71
CA SER A 13 -27.88 -26.06 22.67
C SER A 13 -27.53 -25.76 21.21
N SER A 14 -28.37 -24.99 20.52
CA SER A 14 -27.99 -24.31 19.28
C SER A 14 -27.23 -23.04 19.63
N THR A 15 -26.03 -23.23 20.19
CA THR A 15 -24.92 -22.30 20.04
C THR A 15 -24.53 -22.29 18.57
N GLU A 16 -25.27 -21.56 17.73
CA GLU A 16 -24.75 -21.04 16.46
C GLU A 16 -23.80 -19.87 16.76
N GLY A 17 -22.72 -20.22 17.45
CA GLY A 17 -21.53 -19.43 17.65
C GLY A 17 -20.37 -20.16 16.99
N SER A 18 -20.36 -20.16 15.67
CA SER A 18 -19.19 -20.52 14.85
C SER A 18 -19.06 -19.41 13.81
N GLY A 19 -18.27 -18.35 14.03
CA GLY A 19 -16.88 -18.45 14.46
C GLY A 19 -16.12 -19.11 13.32
N GLN A 20 -15.88 -18.43 12.21
CA GLN A 20 -14.64 -17.71 12.06
C GLN A 20 -14.76 -16.68 10.93
N SER A 21 -14.74 -15.41 11.33
CA SER A 21 -14.28 -14.28 10.52
C SER A 21 -12.82 -14.54 10.09
N HIS A 22 -12.60 -15.43 9.14
CA HIS A 22 -11.44 -15.35 8.27
C HIS A 22 -11.72 -14.18 7.33
N LYS A 23 -11.32 -12.98 7.73
CA LYS A 23 -11.17 -11.82 6.83
C LYS A 23 -10.11 -12.20 5.80
N HIS A 24 -10.50 -13.04 4.84
CA HIS A 24 -9.63 -13.55 3.81
C HIS A 24 -9.15 -12.32 3.06
N ARG A 25 -7.85 -12.01 3.16
CA ARG A 25 -7.30 -10.81 2.55
C ARG A 25 -7.47 -10.92 1.04
N THR A 26 -8.50 -10.26 0.49
CA THR A 26 -8.81 -10.35 -0.93
C THR A 26 -7.66 -9.74 -1.73
N ARG A 27 -6.96 -10.58 -2.50
CA ARG A 27 -5.84 -10.12 -3.34
C ARG A 27 -6.41 -9.53 -4.62
N LEU A 28 -5.90 -8.37 -5.06
CA LEU A 28 -6.27 -7.75 -6.35
C LEU A 28 -6.14 -8.73 -7.54
N ARG A 29 -5.17 -9.65 -7.50
CA ARG A 29 -5.02 -10.69 -8.51
C ARG A 29 -6.26 -11.59 -8.61
N ASN A 30 -6.88 -11.92 -7.49
CA ASN A 30 -8.04 -12.80 -7.45
C ASN A 30 -9.27 -12.04 -7.94
N ILE A 31 -9.47 -10.80 -7.50
CA ILE A 31 -10.54 -9.91 -7.97
C ILE A 31 -10.46 -9.71 -9.48
N TYR A 32 -9.27 -9.41 -10.01
CA TYR A 32 -9.06 -9.29 -11.46
C TYR A 32 -9.41 -10.57 -12.23
N LYS A 33 -8.98 -11.73 -11.72
CA LYS A 33 -9.27 -13.03 -12.35
C LYS A 33 -10.77 -13.30 -12.37
N GLN A 34 -11.45 -13.05 -11.25
CA GLN A 34 -12.88 -13.21 -11.11
C GLN A 34 -13.64 -12.28 -12.07
N ALA A 35 -13.37 -10.97 -12.03
CA ALA A 35 -14.00 -10.00 -12.93
C ALA A 35 -13.81 -10.34 -14.42
N ARG A 36 -12.63 -10.88 -14.79
CA ARG A 36 -12.38 -11.35 -16.16
C ARG A 36 -13.18 -12.61 -16.52
N GLN A 37 -13.38 -13.53 -15.57
CA GLN A 37 -14.19 -14.72 -15.76
C GLN A 37 -15.68 -14.37 -15.88
N GLU A 38 -16.18 -13.48 -15.02
CA GLU A 38 -17.53 -12.91 -15.08
C GLU A 38 -17.78 -12.29 -16.46
N PHE A 39 -16.92 -11.38 -16.91
CA PHE A 39 -17.04 -10.75 -18.24
C PHE A 39 -17.06 -11.78 -19.39
N LYS A 40 -16.21 -12.82 -19.31
CA LYS A 40 -16.19 -13.89 -20.31
C LYS A 40 -17.49 -14.72 -20.30
N HIS A 41 -18.05 -14.98 -19.13
CA HIS A 41 -19.34 -15.67 -19.00
C HIS A 41 -20.45 -14.82 -19.61
N PHE A 42 -20.47 -13.53 -19.30
CA PHE A 42 -21.47 -12.57 -19.79
C PHE A 42 -21.44 -12.39 -21.30
N SER A 43 -20.25 -12.32 -21.88
CA SER A 43 -20.08 -12.26 -23.34
C SER A 43 -20.62 -13.50 -24.07
N ARG A 44 -20.86 -14.62 -23.35
CA ARG A 44 -21.39 -15.88 -23.91
C ARG A 44 -22.91 -16.03 -23.79
N LEU A 45 -23.56 -15.25 -22.92
CA LEU A 45 -25.00 -15.36 -22.65
C LEU A 45 -25.88 -14.56 -23.63
N GLY A 46 -25.30 -13.69 -24.45
CA GLY A 46 -26.02 -12.88 -25.45
C GLY A 46 -25.37 -11.51 -25.68
N PRO A 47 -26.03 -10.61 -26.45
CA PRO A 47 -25.56 -9.24 -26.63
C PRO A 47 -25.51 -8.53 -25.26
N THR A 48 -24.31 -8.11 -24.85
CA THR A 48 -24.16 -7.25 -23.67
C THR A 48 -24.37 -5.80 -24.08
N SER A 49 -24.94 -4.98 -23.20
CA SER A 49 -25.07 -3.54 -23.48
C SER A 49 -23.68 -2.92 -23.60
N SER A 50 -23.53 -1.93 -24.48
CA SER A 50 -22.27 -1.19 -24.66
C SER A 50 -21.77 -0.58 -23.35
N VAL A 51 -22.69 -0.08 -22.52
CA VAL A 51 -22.42 0.47 -21.19
C VAL A 51 -21.75 -0.56 -20.29
N THR A 52 -22.28 -1.78 -20.24
CA THR A 52 -21.71 -2.87 -19.44
C THR A 52 -20.36 -3.32 -19.99
N GLU A 53 -20.23 -3.46 -21.31
CA GLU A 53 -18.97 -3.85 -21.93
C GLU A 53 -17.85 -2.83 -21.64
N GLU A 54 -18.14 -1.54 -21.82
CA GLU A 54 -17.21 -0.46 -21.54
C GLU A 54 -16.90 -0.36 -20.04
N GLY A 55 -17.91 -0.48 -19.17
CA GLY A 55 -17.75 -0.49 -17.72
C GLY A 55 -16.81 -1.60 -17.22
N TYR A 56 -16.95 -2.81 -17.76
CA TYR A 56 -16.04 -3.93 -17.48
C TYR A 56 -14.62 -3.65 -17.98
N LYS A 57 -14.44 -3.20 -19.23
CA LYS A 57 -13.14 -2.87 -19.81
C LYS A 57 -12.41 -1.82 -18.97
N ASN A 58 -13.09 -0.72 -18.65
CA ASN A 58 -12.55 0.38 -17.86
C ASN A 58 -12.19 -0.07 -16.45
N THR A 59 -13.06 -0.84 -15.79
CA THR A 59 -12.77 -1.32 -14.44
C THR A 59 -11.60 -2.30 -14.42
N LEU A 60 -11.52 -3.24 -15.37
CA LEU A 60 -10.39 -4.16 -15.47
C LEU A 60 -9.06 -3.42 -15.69
N ALA A 61 -9.06 -2.39 -16.53
CA ALA A 61 -7.90 -1.53 -16.75
C ALA A 61 -7.48 -0.82 -15.44
N SER A 62 -8.43 -0.26 -14.70
CA SER A 62 -8.20 0.39 -13.41
C SER A 62 -7.68 -0.58 -12.34
N ILE A 63 -8.22 -1.79 -12.26
CA ILE A 63 -7.73 -2.84 -11.35
C ILE A 63 -6.27 -3.20 -11.70
N SER A 64 -5.97 -3.35 -13.00
CA SER A 64 -4.62 -3.65 -13.47
C SER A 64 -3.63 -2.54 -13.10
N SER A 65 -4.01 -1.29 -13.34
CA SER A 65 -3.23 -0.10 -12.98
C SER A 65 -2.95 -0.04 -11.47
N LEU A 66 -3.99 -0.21 -10.65
CA LEU A 66 -3.85 -0.23 -9.19
C LEU A 66 -2.93 -1.36 -8.72
N LYS A 67 -3.04 -2.55 -9.31
CA LYS A 67 -2.17 -3.69 -9.01
C LYS A 67 -0.70 -3.37 -9.31
N SER A 68 -0.41 -2.73 -10.44
CA SER A 68 0.94 -2.29 -10.80
C SER A 68 1.48 -1.25 -9.82
N GLN A 69 0.67 -0.25 -9.45
CA GLN A 69 1.08 0.75 -8.46
C GLN A 69 1.35 0.14 -7.08
N LYS A 70 0.48 -0.75 -6.59
CA LYS A 70 0.69 -1.44 -5.30
C LYS A 70 1.89 -2.39 -5.34
N ARG A 71 2.25 -2.96 -6.50
CA ARG A 71 3.50 -3.73 -6.66
C ARG A 71 4.70 -2.82 -6.52
N LEU A 72 4.72 -1.69 -7.23
CA LEU A 72 5.78 -0.70 -7.14
C LEU A 72 5.96 -0.18 -5.71
N THR A 73 4.87 0.12 -4.99
CA THR A 73 4.91 0.54 -3.57
C THR A 73 5.64 -0.47 -2.69
N ARG A 74 5.45 -1.78 -2.94
CA ARG A 74 6.12 -2.83 -2.17
C ARG A 74 7.60 -2.88 -2.46
N GLU A 75 8.00 -2.78 -3.72
CA GLU A 75 9.41 -2.79 -4.11
C GLU A 75 10.16 -1.57 -3.56
N LEU A 76 9.62 -0.37 -3.76
CA LEU A 76 10.17 0.86 -3.16
C LEU A 76 10.20 0.77 -1.62
N GLY A 77 9.16 0.19 -1.01
CA GLY A 77 9.11 -0.04 0.43
C GLY A 77 10.19 -1.01 0.94
N LYS A 78 10.58 -2.02 0.16
CA LYS A 78 11.73 -2.89 0.48
C LYS A 78 13.03 -2.14 0.36
N GLU A 79 13.23 -1.42 -0.74
CA GLU A 79 14.44 -0.65 -1.01
C GLU A 79 14.70 0.39 0.09
N ARG A 80 13.69 1.21 0.44
CA ARG A 80 13.79 2.18 1.54
C ARG A 80 14.19 1.51 2.86
N ARG A 81 13.68 0.31 3.16
CA ARG A 81 14.07 -0.44 4.37
C ARG A 81 15.52 -0.91 4.31
N ALA A 82 15.98 -1.39 3.16
CA ALA A 82 17.36 -1.81 2.97
C ALA A 82 18.34 -0.62 3.12
N LEU A 83 17.98 0.55 2.58
CA LEU A 83 18.79 1.77 2.75
C LEU A 83 18.81 2.24 4.21
N LEU A 84 17.69 2.21 4.92
CA LEU A 84 17.65 2.53 6.36
C LEU A 84 18.47 1.55 7.20
N GLN A 85 18.46 0.26 6.84
CA GLN A 85 19.30 -0.76 7.45
C GLN A 85 20.78 -0.44 7.23
N ARG A 86 21.18 -0.18 5.98
CA ARG A 86 22.55 0.16 5.62
C ARG A 86 23.04 1.44 6.33
N LEU A 87 22.20 2.47 6.37
CA LEU A 87 22.53 3.69 7.10
C LEU A 87 22.71 3.43 8.60
N ALA A 88 21.89 2.56 9.20
CA ALA A 88 22.03 2.21 10.60
C ALA A 88 23.37 1.51 10.88
N GLU A 89 23.80 0.60 10.01
CA GLU A 89 25.10 -0.08 10.07
C GLU A 89 26.27 0.92 9.99
N LEU A 90 26.24 1.82 9.00
CA LEU A 90 27.28 2.84 8.82
C LEU A 90 27.38 3.79 10.03
N GLU A 91 26.26 4.09 10.67
CA GLU A 91 26.18 4.96 11.83
C GLU A 91 26.44 4.22 13.16
N GLY A 92 26.68 2.91 13.15
CA GLY A 92 26.82 2.11 14.38
C GLY A 92 25.58 2.16 15.28
N SER A 93 24.39 2.25 14.68
CA SER A 93 23.12 2.48 15.38
C SER A 93 22.07 1.42 15.07
N THR A 94 21.00 1.36 15.87
CA THR A 94 19.91 0.42 15.59
C THR A 94 18.99 0.94 14.50
N VAL A 95 18.54 0.04 13.62
CA VAL A 95 17.57 0.30 12.54
C VAL A 95 16.35 1.05 13.05
N ARG A 96 15.85 0.67 14.23
CA ARG A 96 14.69 1.32 14.87
C ARG A 96 14.97 2.79 15.20
N SER A 97 16.16 3.09 15.72
CA SER A 97 16.57 4.46 16.04
C SER A 97 16.75 5.30 14.78
N THR A 98 17.48 4.78 13.78
CA THR A 98 17.76 5.45 12.51
C THR A 98 16.47 5.77 11.77
N LYS A 99 15.58 4.78 11.65
CA LYS A 99 14.25 4.94 11.05
C LYS A 99 13.43 6.03 11.76
N ARG A 100 13.46 6.05 13.09
CA ARG A 100 12.71 7.05 13.88
C ARG A 100 13.30 8.44 13.69
N SER A 101 14.62 8.61 13.79
CA SER A 101 15.29 9.88 13.49
C SER A 101 14.96 10.37 12.09
N TYR A 102 15.07 9.51 11.08
CA TYR A 102 14.80 9.85 9.70
C TYR A 102 13.38 10.43 9.54
N PHE A 103 12.35 9.70 9.99
CA PHE A 103 10.97 10.18 9.85
C PHE A 103 10.63 11.39 10.72
N GLU A 104 11.27 11.58 11.88
CA GLU A 104 11.11 12.80 12.67
C GLU A 104 11.66 14.02 11.93
N VAL A 105 12.86 13.90 11.33
CA VAL A 105 13.45 15.02 10.57
C VAL A 105 12.64 15.31 9.30
N ARG A 106 12.20 14.27 8.58
CA ARG A 106 11.32 14.44 7.40
C ARG A 106 10.00 15.11 7.76
N LYS A 107 9.42 14.79 8.92
CA LYS A 107 8.22 15.47 9.42
C LYS A 107 8.49 16.94 9.71
N ASP A 108 9.63 17.26 10.34
CA ASP A 108 10.04 18.65 10.62
C ASP A 108 10.25 19.46 9.31
N GLU A 109 10.60 18.80 8.21
CA GLU A 109 10.70 19.39 6.86
C GLU A 109 9.35 19.51 6.13
N GLY A 110 8.23 19.16 6.78
CA GLY A 110 6.89 19.23 6.21
C GLY A 110 6.49 18.02 5.36
N PHE A 111 7.31 16.97 5.28
CA PHE A 111 6.94 15.77 4.53
C PHE A 111 5.85 14.98 5.27
N LEU A 112 4.72 14.82 4.59
CA LEU A 112 3.54 14.14 5.12
C LEU A 112 3.72 12.62 5.09
N ARG A 113 3.11 11.97 6.10
CA ARG A 113 3.00 10.51 6.14
C ARG A 113 2.13 10.04 4.96
N PRO A 114 2.47 8.91 4.32
CA PRO A 114 1.61 8.32 3.30
C PRO A 114 0.19 8.10 3.81
N GLU A 115 -0.78 8.33 2.94
CA GLU A 115 -2.19 8.08 3.23
C GLU A 115 -2.46 6.61 3.55
N ILE A 116 -3.51 6.38 4.34
CA ILE A 116 -3.95 5.03 4.69
C ILE A 116 -4.59 4.39 3.45
N SER A 117 -4.03 3.26 3.01
CA SER A 117 -4.58 2.49 1.89
C SER A 117 -5.92 1.86 2.27
N THR A 118 -6.91 2.03 1.40
CA THR A 118 -8.22 1.38 1.53
C THR A 118 -8.08 -0.13 1.36
N ARG A 119 -8.78 -0.92 2.18
CA ARG A 119 -8.72 -2.38 2.02
C ARG A 119 -9.40 -2.79 0.73
N ASN A 120 -8.88 -3.81 0.06
CA ASN A 120 -9.48 -4.28 -1.19
C ASN A 120 -10.92 -4.78 -0.98
N SER A 121 -11.24 -5.36 0.18
CA SER A 121 -12.62 -5.75 0.50
C SER A 121 -13.57 -4.55 0.53
N GLU A 122 -13.11 -3.40 1.03
CA GLU A 122 -13.88 -2.15 1.06
C GLU A 122 -13.95 -1.52 -0.34
N LEU A 123 -12.85 -1.57 -1.09
CA LEU A 123 -12.75 -0.99 -2.43
C LEU A 123 -13.68 -1.65 -3.45
N PHE A 124 -13.89 -2.95 -3.30
CA PHE A 124 -14.75 -3.76 -4.17
C PHE A 124 -16.04 -4.17 -3.47
N ASP A 125 -16.39 -3.54 -2.35
CA ASP A 125 -17.58 -3.90 -1.58
C ASP A 125 -18.84 -3.76 -2.46
N HIS A 126 -18.96 -2.65 -3.18
CA HIS A 126 -20.06 -2.41 -4.14
C HIS A 126 -20.10 -3.46 -5.26
N TRP A 127 -18.94 -3.78 -5.83
CA TRP A 127 -18.81 -4.88 -6.78
C TRP A 127 -19.26 -6.22 -6.18
N THR A 128 -18.82 -6.57 -4.98
CA THR A 128 -19.10 -7.88 -4.37
C THR A 128 -20.50 -8.00 -3.79
N LYS A 129 -21.10 -6.90 -3.33
CA LYS A 129 -22.44 -6.83 -2.73
C LYS A 129 -23.55 -6.62 -3.75
N SER A 130 -23.24 -6.43 -5.03
CA SER A 130 -24.23 -6.66 -6.08
C SER A 130 -24.52 -8.17 -6.13
N THR A 131 -25.27 -8.68 -5.16
CA THR A 131 -25.52 -10.10 -4.88
C THR A 131 -26.50 -10.73 -5.85
N ASP A 132 -26.33 -10.47 -7.15
CA ASP A 132 -26.82 -11.33 -8.20
C ASP A 132 -26.03 -11.03 -9.47
N ASP A 133 -25.36 -12.03 -10.06
CA ASP A 133 -24.60 -11.87 -11.32
C ASP A 133 -25.47 -11.27 -12.43
N SER A 134 -26.79 -11.47 -12.33
CA SER A 134 -27.84 -10.92 -13.20
C SER A 134 -27.90 -9.38 -13.19
N ARG A 135 -27.62 -8.71 -12.05
CA ARG A 135 -27.74 -7.24 -11.93
C ARG A 135 -26.54 -6.47 -12.48
N ARG A 136 -25.35 -7.08 -12.55
CA ARG A 136 -24.16 -6.41 -13.13
C ARG A 136 -24.29 -6.16 -14.62
N HIS A 137 -25.05 -6.99 -15.32
CA HIS A 137 -25.45 -6.72 -16.70
C HIS A 137 -26.30 -5.47 -16.86
N ALA A 138 -27.02 -5.09 -15.81
CA ALA A 138 -27.91 -3.94 -15.74
C ALA A 138 -27.32 -2.77 -14.95
N TRP A 139 -26.01 -2.82 -14.63
CA TRP A 139 -25.34 -1.67 -14.03
C TRP A 139 -25.45 -0.47 -14.96
N THR A 140 -25.87 0.63 -14.37
CA THR A 140 -25.97 1.91 -15.02
C THR A 140 -24.58 2.50 -15.25
N THR A 141 -24.50 3.53 -16.09
CA THR A 141 -23.27 4.30 -16.26
C THR A 141 -22.74 4.83 -14.92
N GLU A 142 -23.65 5.23 -14.03
CA GLU A 142 -23.36 5.74 -12.69
C GLU A 142 -22.75 4.66 -11.79
N ASP A 143 -23.24 3.42 -11.83
CA ASP A 143 -22.70 2.30 -11.05
C ASP A 143 -21.25 1.99 -11.46
N TRP A 144 -21.00 1.93 -12.77
CA TRP A 144 -19.67 1.74 -13.33
C TRP A 144 -18.74 2.90 -12.98
N ALA A 145 -19.22 4.13 -13.11
CA ALA A 145 -18.46 5.34 -12.78
C ALA A 145 -18.11 5.38 -11.29
N TYR A 146 -19.03 5.03 -10.40
CA TYR A 146 -18.80 4.98 -8.96
C TYR A 146 -17.69 3.98 -8.61
N GLN A 147 -17.82 2.75 -9.10
CA GLN A 147 -16.86 1.69 -8.82
C GLN A 147 -15.47 1.98 -9.41
N ASN A 148 -15.43 2.52 -10.62
CA ASN A 148 -14.18 2.94 -11.26
C ASN A 148 -13.55 4.15 -10.56
N GLY A 149 -14.36 5.09 -10.09
CA GLY A 149 -13.94 6.26 -9.32
C GLY A 149 -13.22 5.86 -8.05
N LYS A 150 -13.76 4.91 -7.28
CA LYS A 150 -13.11 4.39 -6.07
C LYS A 150 -11.75 3.76 -6.35
N ILE A 151 -11.64 2.93 -7.40
CA ILE A 151 -10.38 2.28 -7.79
C ILE A 151 -9.35 3.32 -8.24
N THR A 152 -9.80 4.33 -8.99
CA THR A 152 -8.95 5.43 -9.48
C THR A 152 -8.43 6.29 -8.34
N GLU A 153 -9.28 6.61 -7.36
CA GLU A 153 -8.88 7.32 -6.15
C GLU A 153 -7.77 6.58 -5.41
N GLU A 154 -7.97 5.28 -5.11
CA GLU A 154 -6.96 4.45 -4.44
C GLU A 154 -5.68 4.28 -5.29
N CYS A 155 -5.79 4.29 -6.61
CA CYS A 155 -4.64 4.31 -7.51
C CYS A 155 -3.84 5.60 -7.38
N ASN A 156 -4.52 6.75 -7.31
CA ASN A 156 -3.88 8.05 -7.09
C ASN A 156 -3.25 8.16 -5.70
N LYS A 157 -3.86 7.57 -4.65
CA LYS A 157 -3.23 7.42 -3.32
C LYS A 157 -1.92 6.62 -3.42
N SER A 158 -1.94 5.52 -4.17
CA SER A 158 -0.77 4.67 -4.39
C SER A 158 0.33 5.41 -5.17
N LYS A 159 -0.02 6.17 -6.21
CA LYS A 159 0.93 7.00 -6.97
C LYS A 159 1.62 8.06 -6.09
N ARG A 160 0.84 8.78 -5.28
CA ARG A 160 1.37 9.78 -4.32
C ARG A 160 2.28 9.13 -3.28
N THR A 161 1.89 7.98 -2.76
CA THR A 161 2.76 7.18 -1.87
C THR A 161 4.06 6.77 -2.55
N ASN A 162 4.01 6.36 -3.82
CA ASN A 162 5.20 6.00 -4.60
C ASN A 162 6.12 7.20 -4.83
N ALA A 163 5.58 8.40 -5.03
CA ALA A 163 6.37 9.63 -5.13
C ALA A 163 7.14 9.91 -3.83
N ILE A 164 6.46 9.84 -2.67
CA ILE A 164 7.10 10.00 -1.35
C ILE A 164 8.19 8.96 -1.14
N LEU A 165 7.94 7.70 -1.49
CA LEU A 165 8.93 6.63 -1.34
C LEU A 165 10.17 6.84 -2.21
N ARG A 166 10.00 7.31 -3.45
CA ARG A 166 11.13 7.61 -4.34
C ARG A 166 11.97 8.76 -3.81
N ASP A 167 11.32 9.79 -3.28
CA ASP A 167 12.02 10.91 -2.68
C ASP A 167 12.79 10.50 -1.41
N ASP A 168 12.18 9.65 -0.57
CA ASP A 168 12.86 9.04 0.57
C ASP A 168 14.09 8.24 0.14
N ILE A 169 13.96 7.40 -0.89
CA ILE A 169 15.06 6.58 -1.43
C ILE A 169 16.19 7.47 -1.95
N ARG A 170 15.87 8.51 -2.72
CA ARG A 170 16.87 9.46 -3.24
C ARG A 170 17.64 10.12 -2.10
N THR A 171 16.92 10.58 -1.09
CA THR A 171 17.49 11.23 0.09
C THR A 171 18.40 10.28 0.86
N LEU A 172 17.93 9.06 1.15
CA LEU A 172 18.72 8.05 1.86
C LEU A 172 19.99 7.64 1.09
N ARG A 173 19.90 7.46 -0.23
CA ARG A 173 21.07 7.18 -1.08
C ARG A 173 22.09 8.31 -0.98
N SER A 174 21.63 9.56 -1.07
CA SER A 174 22.50 10.73 -0.95
C SER A 174 23.21 10.81 0.41
N ILE A 175 22.50 10.55 1.52
CA ILE A 175 23.10 10.46 2.85
C ILE A 175 24.17 9.37 2.91
N ILE A 176 23.85 8.16 2.42
CA ILE A 176 24.77 7.02 2.45
C ILE A 176 26.06 7.30 1.67
N SER A 177 25.95 7.87 0.47
CA SER A 177 27.12 8.26 -0.34
C SER A 177 28.02 9.27 0.37
N GLN A 178 27.46 10.15 1.21
CA GLN A 178 28.24 11.12 1.99
C GLN A 178 28.86 10.51 3.26
N CYS A 179 28.25 9.47 3.84
CA CYS A 179 28.83 8.77 4.98
C CYS A 179 30.05 7.93 4.58
N HIS A 180 30.11 7.48 3.33
CA HIS A 180 31.19 6.63 2.84
C HIS A 180 31.44 6.86 1.35
N PRO A 181 32.35 7.79 0.96
CA PRO A 181 32.60 8.11 -0.45
C PRO A 181 33.06 6.90 -1.29
N TYR A 182 33.64 5.87 -0.65
CA TYR A 182 34.08 4.62 -1.30
C TYR A 182 33.03 3.50 -1.36
N ALA A 183 31.80 3.71 -0.87
CA ALA A 183 30.73 2.69 -0.94
C ALA A 183 29.97 2.70 -2.28
N SER A 184 30.36 3.56 -3.22
CA SER A 184 29.71 3.75 -4.52
C SER A 184 30.15 2.73 -5.58
N THR A 185 31.06 1.79 -5.26
CA THR A 185 31.75 0.95 -6.25
C THR A 185 31.48 -0.55 -6.12
N ILE A 186 30.41 -0.96 -5.45
CA ILE A 186 30.03 -2.39 -5.41
C ILE A 186 28.56 -2.53 -5.81
N ASP A 187 28.38 -3.15 -6.99
CA ASP A 187 27.17 -3.66 -7.63
C ASP A 187 26.27 -2.67 -8.39
N ILE A 188 26.78 -2.18 -9.53
CA ILE A 188 25.93 -1.98 -10.73
C ILE A 188 26.57 -2.78 -11.86
N GLU A 189 26.39 -4.10 -11.82
CA GLU A 189 26.53 -4.92 -13.02
C GLU A 189 25.17 -5.57 -13.31
N SER A 190 24.75 -5.45 -14.56
CA SER A 190 23.57 -6.07 -15.19
C SER A 190 22.19 -5.48 -14.87
N THR A 191 21.73 -4.55 -15.70
CA THR A 191 20.73 -4.86 -16.76
C THR A 191 20.47 -3.59 -17.58
N SER A 192 21.07 -3.54 -18.75
CA SER A 192 20.73 -2.61 -19.83
C SER A 192 19.32 -2.88 -20.35
N ASN A 193 18.48 -1.84 -20.40
CA ASN A 193 17.61 -1.60 -21.55
C ASN A 193 17.10 -0.15 -21.56
N PRO A 194 17.28 0.60 -22.67
CA PRO A 194 16.79 1.97 -22.81
C PRO A 194 15.45 1.97 -23.57
N ALA A 195 14.41 2.58 -23.00
CA ALA A 195 13.27 3.07 -23.78
C ALA A 195 12.47 4.12 -22.99
N SER A 196 12.72 5.37 -23.37
CA SER A 196 11.78 6.49 -23.52
C SER A 196 10.77 6.77 -22.39
N LEU A 197 11.06 7.81 -21.60
CA LEU A 197 10.06 8.60 -20.90
C LEU A 197 10.34 10.07 -21.18
N THR A 198 9.44 10.71 -21.93
CA THR A 198 9.32 12.16 -21.95
C THR A 198 8.86 12.64 -20.56
N PRO A 199 9.45 13.72 -20.01
CA PRO A 199 8.94 14.34 -18.80
C PRO A 199 8.00 15.47 -19.22
N ASP A 200 6.70 15.27 -19.08
CA ASP A 200 5.77 16.38 -19.00
C ASP A 200 4.80 16.15 -17.86
N THR A 201 5.13 16.68 -16.68
CA THR A 201 4.15 17.14 -15.71
C THR A 201 4.85 18.09 -14.74
N SER A 202 4.79 19.37 -15.08
CA SER A 202 5.01 20.48 -14.17
C SER A 202 3.96 20.41 -13.06
N PHE A 203 4.39 20.19 -11.82
CA PHE A 203 3.61 20.50 -10.63
C PHE A 203 4.32 21.65 -9.91
N PRO A 204 3.64 22.78 -9.63
CA PRO A 204 4.24 23.89 -8.91
C PRO A 204 4.27 23.56 -7.42
N GLY A 205 5.46 23.58 -6.85
CA GLY A 205 5.73 23.26 -5.46
C GLY A 205 7.23 23.34 -5.18
N THR A 206 7.84 24.45 -5.58
CA THR A 206 9.21 24.81 -5.20
C THR A 206 9.25 25.02 -3.69
N HIS A 207 9.61 23.97 -2.95
CA HIS A 207 10.13 24.12 -1.60
C HIS A 207 11.62 24.48 -1.73
N ASP A 208 11.91 25.78 -1.71
CA ASP A 208 13.26 26.38 -1.69
C ASP A 208 13.97 26.17 -0.34
N GLY A 209 14.10 24.91 0.06
CA GLY A 209 14.72 24.51 1.31
C GLY A 209 15.33 23.12 1.23
N GLN A 210 16.04 22.82 0.13
CA GLN A 210 16.84 21.59 0.04
C GLN A 210 17.92 21.60 1.12
N THR A 211 17.55 21.07 2.29
CA THR A 211 18.48 20.76 3.38
C THR A 211 19.50 19.79 2.82
N SER A 212 20.78 20.14 2.90
CA SER A 212 21.86 19.28 2.40
C SER A 212 21.80 17.92 3.11
N SER A 213 22.06 16.82 2.42
CA SER A 213 22.04 15.47 3.03
C SER A 213 22.96 15.36 4.26
N ARG A 214 24.02 16.18 4.32
CA ARG A 214 24.93 16.30 5.48
C ARG A 214 24.24 16.94 6.69
N GLU A 215 23.47 17.99 6.45
CA GLU A 215 22.68 18.68 7.47
C GLU A 215 21.54 17.79 7.96
N LEU A 216 20.87 17.09 7.04
CA LEU A 216 19.84 16.10 7.36
C LEU A 216 20.39 15.00 8.27
N LEU A 217 21.57 14.46 7.94
CA LEU A 217 22.25 13.46 8.78
C LEU A 217 22.62 14.03 10.16
N ALA A 218 23.13 15.26 10.23
CA ALA A 218 23.45 15.91 11.50
C ALA A 218 22.19 16.06 12.38
N ARG A 219 21.07 16.50 11.80
CA ARG A 219 19.77 16.59 12.49
C ARG A 219 19.29 15.22 12.95
N MET A 220 19.45 14.17 12.14
CA MET A 220 19.13 12.79 12.53
C MET A 220 19.94 12.32 13.75
N ARG A 221 21.24 12.60 13.77
CA ARG A 221 22.14 12.29 14.90
C ARG A 221 21.74 13.07 16.16
N ALA A 222 21.44 14.36 16.03
CA ALA A 222 20.99 15.21 17.13
C ALA A 222 19.68 14.69 17.77
N LYS A 223 18.66 14.36 16.96
CA LYS A 223 17.42 13.73 17.45
C LYS A 223 17.70 12.38 18.14
N GLY A 224 18.67 11.63 17.62
CA GLY A 224 19.16 10.39 18.24
C GLY A 224 19.73 10.61 19.64
N ALA A 225 20.60 11.62 19.80
CA ALA A 225 21.23 11.99 21.05
C ALA A 225 20.20 12.47 22.10
N GLN A 226 19.32 13.39 21.73
CA GLN A 226 18.26 13.92 22.62
C GLN A 226 17.40 12.81 23.22
N ARG A 227 17.10 11.74 22.46
CA ARG A 227 16.32 10.61 22.98
C ARG A 227 17.09 9.72 23.96
N ARG A 228 18.42 9.57 23.77
CA ARG A 228 19.26 8.84 24.72
C ARG A 228 19.36 9.58 26.05
N GLU A 229 19.55 10.89 25.99
CA GLU A 229 19.60 11.77 27.17
C GLU A 229 18.30 11.78 27.96
N ARG A 230 17.15 11.90 27.29
CA ARG A 230 15.83 11.80 27.94
C ARG A 230 15.62 10.45 28.66
N ARG A 231 16.07 9.34 28.07
CA ARG A 231 15.98 8.02 28.69
C ARG A 231 16.92 7.88 29.90
N ALA A 232 18.13 8.41 29.80
CA ALA A 232 19.07 8.41 30.92
C ALA A 232 18.51 9.22 32.10
N SER A 233 17.93 10.40 31.83
CA SER A 233 17.33 11.26 32.85
C SER A 233 16.13 10.60 33.56
N GLN A 234 15.32 9.84 32.82
CA GLN A 234 14.18 9.10 33.38
C GLN A 234 14.60 7.91 34.26
N ASN A 235 15.74 7.27 33.96
CA ASN A 235 16.24 6.14 34.75
C ASN A 235 16.95 6.56 36.04
N ILE A 236 17.37 7.82 36.18
CA ILE A 236 18.03 8.35 37.39
C ILE A 236 17.00 8.84 38.42
N SER A 237 15.73 8.98 38.03
CA SER A 237 14.64 9.49 38.89
C SER A 237 13.83 8.39 39.58
N LEU A 238 14.33 7.15 39.61
CA LEU A 238 13.77 5.99 40.32
C LEU A 238 14.76 5.51 41.37
#